data_AF-Q9JSM1-F1
#
_entry.id   AF-Q9JSM1-F1
#
_cell.length_a   1.000
_cell.length_b   1.000
_cell.length_c   1.000
_cell.angle_alpha   90.00
_cell.angle_beta   90.00
_cell.angle_gamma   90.00
#
_symmetry.space_group_name_H-M   'P 1'
#
loop_
_entity.id
_entity.type
_entity.pdbx_description
1 polymer ?
#
loop_
_entity_poly.entity_id
_entity_poly.type
_entity_poly.pdbx_seq_one_letter_code
_entity_poly.pdbx_strand_id
1 'polypeptide(L)' 'MKKNAPKSFEEALSRLESLTQAMQGEMPLEDALAAYQEGNELVIYCQTKLAQVEQKLQVLDADGLKELNLESDE' A
#
# COMPACT_ATOMS: atom_id res chain seq x y z
N MET A 1 -15.10 -4.88 -15.36
CA MET A 1 -14.91 -3.46 -14.95
C MET A 1 -14.50 -3.47 -13.48
N LYS A 2 -13.23 -3.20 -13.14
CA LYS A 2 -12.78 -3.09 -11.73
C LYS A 2 -13.38 -1.82 -11.15
N LYS A 3 -14.52 -1.93 -10.46
CA LYS A 3 -15.40 -0.78 -10.22
C LYS A 3 -14.99 0.13 -9.05
N ASN A 4 -14.00 -0.22 -8.23
CA ASN A 4 -13.59 0.61 -7.08
C ASN A 4 -12.12 0.35 -6.68
N ALA A 5 -11.16 0.53 -7.60
CA ALA A 5 -9.76 0.53 -7.19
C ALA A 5 -9.49 1.79 -6.32
N PRO A 6 -8.81 1.65 -5.17
CA PRO A 6 -8.54 2.79 -4.28
C PRO A 6 -7.63 3.82 -4.96
N LYS A 7 -7.90 5.11 -4.75
CA LYS A 7 -7.13 6.21 -5.37
C LYS A 7 -5.90 6.58 -4.56
N SER A 8 -5.90 6.29 -3.26
CA SER A 8 -4.76 6.53 -2.37
C SER A 8 -4.49 5.36 -1.42
N PHE A 9 -3.35 5.41 -0.74
CA PHE A 9 -2.99 4.43 0.29
C PHE A 9 -3.98 4.46 1.47
N GLU A 10 -4.38 5.66 1.89
CA GLU A 10 -5.31 5.90 2.98
C GLU A 10 -6.72 5.37 2.65
N GLU A 11 -7.19 5.58 1.42
CA GLU A 11 -8.44 4.99 0.95
C GLU A 11 -8.38 3.46 0.93
N ALA A 12 -7.28 2.90 0.44
CA ALA A 12 -7.08 1.44 0.40
C ALA A 12 -7.07 0.84 1.82
N LEU A 13 -6.38 1.48 2.75
CA LEU A 13 -6.28 1.06 4.14
C LEU A 13 -7.64 1.15 4.85
N SER A 14 -8.36 2.26 4.71
CA SER A 14 -9.70 2.42 5.31
C SER A 14 -10.70 1.40 4.75
N ARG A 15 -10.61 1.08 3.45
CA ARG A 15 -11.44 0.02 2.85
C ARG A 15 -11.08 -1.35 3.42
N LEU A 16 -9.80 -1.64 3.62
CA LEU A 16 -9.34 -2.89 4.22
C LEU A 16 -9.85 -3.05 5.65
N GLU A 17 -9.77 -1.99 6.47
CA GLU A 17 -10.33 -1.95 7.82
C GLU A 17 -11.83 -2.24 7.82
N SER A 18 -12.57 -1.56 6.92
CA SER A 18 -14.01 -1.76 6.76
C SER A 18 -14.36 -3.21 6.37
N LEU A 19 -13.60 -3.81 5.46
CA LEU A 19 -13.76 -5.21 5.08
C LEU A 19 -13.50 -6.15 6.26
N THR A 20 -12.39 -5.95 6.98
CA THR A 20 -12.08 -6.78 8.14
C THR A 20 -13.13 -6.67 9.23
N GLN A 21 -13.75 -5.49 9.41
CA GLN A 21 -14.84 -5.32 10.38
C GLN A 21 -16.13 -6.01 9.92
N ALA A 22 -16.45 -5.94 8.63
CA ALA A 22 -17.61 -6.64 8.07
C ALA A 22 -17.47 -8.18 8.18
N MET A 23 -16.25 -8.69 8.01
CA MET A 23 -15.95 -10.13 8.12
C MET A 23 -16.04 -10.69 9.55
N GLN A 24 -16.09 -9.86 10.59
CA GLN A 24 -16.25 -10.31 11.98
C GLN A 24 -17.70 -10.70 12.33
N GLY A 25 -18.67 -10.39 11.47
CA GLY A 25 -20.07 -10.77 11.66
C GLY A 25 -20.43 -12.14 11.07
N GLU A 26 -21.72 -12.49 11.13
CA GLU A 26 -22.25 -13.63 10.38
C GLU A 26 -22.42 -13.23 8.91
N MET A 27 -21.47 -13.69 8.09
CA MET A 27 -21.42 -13.44 6.66
C MET A 27 -21.62 -14.75 5.88
N PRO A 28 -22.45 -14.77 4.83
CA PRO A 28 -22.52 -15.91 3.91
C PRO A 28 -21.14 -16.24 3.32
N LEU A 29 -20.86 -17.52 3.10
CA LEU A 29 -19.55 -17.98 2.63
C LEU A 29 -19.11 -17.30 1.31
N GLU A 30 -20.06 -17.05 0.41
CA GLU A 30 -19.82 -16.41 -0.88
C GLU A 30 -19.36 -14.94 -0.71
N ASP A 31 -20.00 -14.22 0.22
CA ASP A 31 -19.62 -12.86 0.57
C ASP A 31 -18.26 -12.82 1.27
N ALA A 32 -17.96 -13.81 2.12
CA ALA A 32 -16.67 -13.93 2.80
C ALA A 32 -15.54 -14.16 1.79
N LEU A 33 -15.79 -14.97 0.76
CA LEU A 33 -14.83 -15.21 -0.31
C LEU A 33 -14.61 -13.93 -1.14
N ALA A 34 -15.68 -13.20 -1.46
CA ALA A 34 -15.58 -11.93 -2.18
C ALA A 34 -14.82 -10.87 -1.38
N ALA A 35 -15.12 -10.76 -0.08
CA ALA A 35 -14.42 -9.86 0.84
C ALA A 35 -12.93 -10.19 0.96
N TYR A 36 -12.58 -11.48 1.01
CA TYR A 36 -11.19 -11.93 1.02
C TYR A 36 -10.46 -11.57 -0.27
N GLN A 37 -11.08 -11.80 -1.43
CA GLN A 37 -10.49 -11.44 -2.73
C GLN A 37 -10.24 -9.93 -2.83
N GLU A 38 -11.23 -9.12 -2.45
CA GLU A 38 -11.09 -7.67 -2.41
C GLU A 38 -9.98 -7.24 -1.44
N GLY A 39 -9.96 -7.81 -0.22
CA GLY A 39 -8.95 -7.54 0.78
C GLY A 39 -7.53 -7.84 0.28
N ASN A 40 -7.34 -8.95 -0.44
CA ASN A 40 -6.05 -9.31 -0.99
C ASN A 40 -5.58 -8.30 -2.08
N GLU A 41 -6.50 -7.83 -2.94
CA GLU A 41 -6.17 -6.79 -3.93
C GLU A 41 -5.75 -5.48 -3.23
N LEU A 42 -6.43 -5.10 -2.14
CA LEU A 42 -6.11 -3.90 -1.36
C LEU A 42 -4.74 -4.02 -0.67
N VAL A 43 -4.42 -5.18 -0.09
CA VAL A 43 -3.12 -5.44 0.55
C VAL A 43 -1.99 -5.30 -0.47
N ILE A 44 -2.13 -5.90 -1.65
CA ILE A 44 -1.13 -5.79 -2.73
C ILE A 44 -0.95 -4.34 -3.15
N TYR A 45 -2.04 -3.58 -3.28
CA TYR A 45 -1.99 -2.15 -3.60
C TYR A 45 -1.19 -1.36 -2.54
N CYS A 46 -1.50 -1.58 -1.25
CA CYS A 46 -0.81 -0.91 -0.14
C CYS A 46 0.68 -1.23 -0.13
N GLN A 47 1.06 -2.50 -0.25
CA GLN A 47 2.46 -2.93 -0.31
C GLN A 47 3.19 -2.30 -1.49
N THR A 48 2.56 -2.24 -2.66
CA THR A 48 3.15 -1.60 -3.85
C THR A 48 3.40 -0.12 -3.61
N LYS A 49 2.48 0.59 -2.97
CA LYS A 49 2.65 2.02 -2.64
C LYS A 49 3.78 2.24 -1.64
N LEU A 50 3.86 1.41 -0.60
CA LEU A 50 4.93 1.49 0.39
C LEU A 50 6.30 1.23 -0.24
N ALA A 51 6.41 0.20 -1.09
CA ALA A 51 7.65 -0.10 -1.81
C ALA A 51 8.10 1.06 -2.72
N GLN A 52 7.15 1.74 -3.39
CA GLN A 52 7.46 2.93 -4.20
C GLN A 52 7.98 4.10 -3.35
N VAL A 53 7.46 4.28 -2.14
CA VAL A 53 7.93 5.32 -1.22
C VAL A 53 9.33 4.97 -0.69
N GLU A 54 9.54 3.73 -0.28
CA GLU A 54 10.85 3.23 0.17
C GLU A 54 11.92 3.41 -0.91
N GLN A 55 11.62 3.03 -2.15
CA GLN A 55 12.54 3.22 -3.27
C GLN A 55 12.90 4.70 -3.47
N LYS A 56 11.92 5.61 -3.34
CA LYS A 56 12.19 7.05 -3.47
C LYS A 56 13.05 7.57 -2.33
N LEU A 57 12.84 7.10 -1.11
CA LEU A 57 13.68 7.45 0.04
C LEU A 57 15.12 6.97 -0.17
N GLN A 58 15.32 5.75 -0.64
CA GLN A 58 16.66 5.22 -0.94
C GLN A 58 17.42 6.06 -1.97
N VAL A 59 16.73 6.55 -3.02
CA VAL A 59 17.36 7.44 -4.02
C VAL A 59 17.73 8.78 -3.40
N LEU A 60 16.85 9.37 -2.58
CA LEU A 60 17.13 10.64 -1.90
C LEU A 60 18.31 10.52 -0.91
N ASP A 61 18.36 9.42 -0.15
CA ASP A 61 19.47 9.16 0.77
C ASP A 61 20.80 8.96 0.02
N ALA A 62 20.76 8.26 -1.12
CA ALA A 62 21.94 8.07 -1.97
C ALA A 62 22.42 9.38 -2.62
N ASP A 63 21.50 10.22 -3.09
CA ASP A 63 21.82 11.52 -3.68
C ASP A 63 22.38 12.48 -2.61
N GLY A 64 21.76 12.53 -1.42
CA GLY A 64 22.28 13.31 -0.29
C GLY A 64 23.66 12.84 0.18
N LEU A 65 23.90 11.52 0.20
CA LEU A 65 25.23 10.96 0.52
C LEU A 65 26.27 11.32 -0.56
N LYS A 66 25.85 11.39 -1.83
CA LYS A 66 26.71 11.77 -2.95
C LYS A 66 27.10 13.25 -2.88
N GLU A 67 26.19 14.14 -2.49
CA GLU A 67 26.49 15.55 -2.24
C GLU A 67 27.53 15.73 -1.12
N LEU A 68 27.45 14.98 -0.02
CA LEU A 68 28.46 15.03 1.04
C LEU A 68 29.85 14.56 0.59
N ASN A 69 29.95 13.56 -0.29
CA ASN A 69 31.23 13.08 -0.79
C ASN A 69 31.91 14.05 -1.78
N LEU A 70 31.13 14.91 -2.45
CA LEU A 70 31.68 15.91 -3.37
C LEU A 70 32.33 17.09 -2.65
N GLU A 71 31.91 17.40 -1.42
CA GLU A 71 32.53 18.44 -0.59
C GLU A 71 33.83 17.97 0.10
N SER A 72 34.16 16.68 0.06
CA SER A 72 35.36 16.11 0.68
C SER A 72 36.57 15.95 -0.25
N ASP A 73 36.44 16.26 -1.55
CA ASP A 73 37.50 16.10 -2.56
C ASP A 73 38.21 17.41 -2.98
N GLU A 74 37.99 18.54 -2.29
CA GLU A 74 38.76 19.79 -2.43
C GLU A 74 39.59 20.12 -1.17
#